data_AF-A0A3D5NP71-F1
#
_entry.id   AF-A0A3D5NP71-F1
#
_cell.length_a   1.000
_cell.length_b   1.000
_cell.length_c   1.000
_cell.angle_alpha   90.00
_cell.angle_beta   90.00
_cell.angle_gamma   90.00
#
_symmetry.space_group_name_H-M   'P 1'
#
loop_
_entity.id
_entity.type
_entity.pdbx_description
1 polymer ?
#
loop_
_entity_poly.entity_id
_entity_poly.type
_entity_poly.pdbx_seq_one_letter_code
_entity_poly.pdbx_strand_id
1 'polypeptide(L)'
;LFGISEGAIPYAIANPLRTIPAFMVGAAVGGGMMMALDLETKMFSGLVALPFTDRWFLFALSILVGVLVSVGLLYILKKEPTPEEEDEISDILDIM
;
A
#
# COMPACT_ATOMS: atom_id res chain seq x y z
N LEU A 1 -15.93 -0.11 0.60
CA LEU A 1 -16.01 1.07 -0.29
C LEU A 1 -15.34 2.32 0.30
N PHE A 2 -15.43 2.61 1.61
CA PHE A 2 -14.47 3.53 2.25
C PHE A 2 -13.13 2.78 2.47
N GLY A 3 -12.12 3.07 1.63
CA GLY A 3 -10.72 2.72 1.92
C GLY A 3 -10.05 1.63 1.08
N ILE A 4 -10.77 0.82 0.30
CA ILE A 4 -10.18 -0.17 -0.62
C ILE A 4 -10.87 0.00 -1.98
N SER A 5 -10.12 0.32 -3.03
CA SER A 5 -10.65 0.31 -4.41
C SER A 5 -10.89 -1.14 -4.83
N GLU A 6 -11.94 -1.39 -5.61
CA GLU A 6 -12.25 -2.74 -6.11
C GLU A 6 -11.06 -3.38 -6.84
N GLY A 7 -10.15 -2.57 -7.41
CA GLY A 7 -8.91 -3.03 -8.04
C GLY A 7 -7.74 -3.34 -7.09
N ALA A 8 -7.81 -2.99 -5.80
CA ALA A 8 -6.71 -3.25 -4.87
C ALA A 8 -6.57 -4.74 -4.49
N ILE A 9 -7.69 -5.44 -4.38
CA ILE A 9 -7.71 -6.88 -4.05
C ILE A 9 -7.18 -7.71 -5.24
N PRO A 10 -7.70 -7.55 -6.48
CA PRO A 10 -7.16 -8.23 -7.65
C PRO A 10 -5.67 -7.94 -7.86
N TYR A 11 -5.23 -6.70 -7.63
CA TYR A 11 -3.82 -6.32 -7.76
C TYR A 11 -2.91 -7.06 -6.78
N ALA A 12 -3.34 -7.21 -5.53
CA ALA A 12 -2.57 -7.94 -4.52
C ALA A 12 -2.52 -9.45 -4.82
N ILE A 13 -3.65 -10.04 -5.25
CA ILE A 13 -3.78 -11.47 -5.53
C ILE A 13 -3.09 -11.86 -6.84
N ALA A 14 -3.02 -10.97 -7.83
CA ALA A 14 -2.34 -11.22 -9.09
C ALA A 14 -0.87 -11.61 -8.93
N ASN A 15 -0.19 -11.10 -7.89
CA ASN A 15 1.24 -11.34 -7.66
C ASN A 15 1.57 -11.35 -6.14
N PRO A 16 1.00 -12.28 -5.35
CA PRO A 16 0.93 -12.16 -3.90
C PRO A 16 2.29 -12.28 -3.24
N LEU A 17 3.18 -13.10 -3.79
CA LEU A 17 4.53 -13.31 -3.27
C LEU A 17 5.40 -12.06 -3.33
N ARG A 18 5.03 -11.06 -4.14
CA ARG A 18 5.80 -9.81 -4.33
C ARG A 18 5.07 -8.60 -3.77
N THR A 19 3.75 -8.52 -3.97
CA THR A 19 2.94 -7.38 -3.52
C THR A 19 2.90 -7.29 -2.00
N ILE A 20 2.67 -8.41 -1.31
CA ILE A 20 2.59 -8.48 0.15
C ILE A 20 3.88 -7.98 0.83
N PRO A 21 5.08 -8.52 0.53
CA PRO A 21 6.30 -8.06 1.18
C PRO A 21 6.63 -6.60 0.85
N ALA A 22 6.36 -6.13 -0.38
CA ALA A 22 6.56 -4.74 -0.74
C ALA A 22 5.66 -3.79 0.09
N PHE A 23 4.39 -4.13 0.25
CA PHE A 23 3.46 -3.37 1.08
C PHE A 23 3.80 -3.44 2.57
N MET A 24 4.25 -4.59 3.07
CA MET A 24 4.69 -4.73 4.46
C MET A 24 5.86 -3.81 4.79
N VAL A 25 6.88 -3.76 3.92
CA VAL A 25 8.04 -2.89 4.12
C VAL A 25 7.64 -1.42 4.07
N GLY A 26 6.84 -1.02 3.08
CA GLY A 26 6.39 0.36 3.00
C GLY A 26 5.49 0.80 4.16
N ALA A 27 4.60 -0.08 4.64
CA ALA A 27 3.79 0.17 5.83
C ALA A 27 4.64 0.27 7.10
N ALA A 28 5.65 -0.59 7.25
CA ALA A 28 6.59 -0.53 8.37
C ALA A 28 7.40 0.77 8.38
N VAL A 29 7.88 1.23 7.22
CA VAL A 29 8.63 2.49 7.12
C VAL A 29 7.72 3.69 7.41
N GLY A 30 6.53 3.75 6.79
CA GLY A 30 5.58 4.84 7.02
C GLY A 30 5.12 4.91 8.48
N GLY A 31 4.70 3.78 9.06
CA GLY A 31 4.27 3.70 10.46
C GLY A 31 5.41 3.94 11.45
N GLY A 32 6.60 3.40 11.19
CA GLY A 32 7.78 3.63 12.01
C GLY A 32 8.22 5.10 12.01
N MET A 33 8.12 5.78 10.86
CA MET A 33 8.40 7.21 10.76
C MET A 33 7.36 8.06 11.51
N MET A 34 6.09 7.66 11.50
CA MET A 34 5.05 8.31 12.31
C MET A 34 5.31 8.15 13.81
N MET A 35 5.72 6.96 14.27
CA MET A 35 6.08 6.71 15.67
C MET A 35 7.35 7.47 16.09
N ALA A 36 8.36 7.54 15.22
CA ALA A 36 9.58 8.28 15.49
C ALA A 36 9.37 9.80 15.58
N LEU A 37 8.34 10.31 14.90
CA LEU A 37 7.97 11.72 14.88
C LEU A 37 6.89 12.08 15.93
N ASP A 38 6.53 11.13 16.79
CA ASP A 38 5.52 11.28 17.85
C ASP A 38 4.18 11.79 17.30
N LEU A 39 3.75 11.25 16.16
CA LEU A 39 2.49 11.63 15.51
C LEU A 39 1.33 10.84 16.11
N GLU A 40 0.46 11.53 16.86
CA GLU A 40 -0.77 10.95 17.38
C GLU A 40 -1.92 11.08 16.36
N THR A 41 -2.51 9.96 15.97
CA THR A 41 -3.80 9.91 15.23
C THR A 41 -4.86 9.32 16.14
N LYS A 42 -5.86 10.12 16.55
CA LYS A 42 -6.79 9.76 17.63
C LYS A 42 -8.06 9.03 17.21
N MET A 43 -8.39 8.96 15.91
CA MET A 43 -9.74 8.54 15.50
C MET A 43 -9.83 7.68 14.24
N PHE A 44 -9.02 7.97 13.22
CA PHE A 44 -9.08 7.28 11.93
C PHE A 44 -7.70 6.81 11.49
N SER A 45 -7.66 5.74 10.70
CA SER A 45 -6.46 5.25 10.02
C SER A 45 -6.44 5.71 8.56
N GLY A 46 -5.22 5.79 8.00
CA GLY A 46 -5.02 6.16 6.59
C GLY A 46 -5.16 7.66 6.31
N LEU A 47 -5.36 8.01 5.03
CA LEU A 47 -5.46 9.41 4.56
C LEU A 47 -6.59 10.21 5.24
N VAL A 48 -7.62 9.53 5.74
CA VAL A 48 -8.75 10.16 6.45
C VAL A 48 -8.33 10.75 7.80
N ALA A 49 -7.15 10.38 8.33
CA ALA A 49 -6.59 10.93 9.56
C ALA A 49 -5.95 12.33 9.40
N LEU A 50 -5.73 12.80 8.15
CA LEU A 50 -5.07 14.06 7.85
C LEU A 50 -5.65 15.29 8.59
N PRO A 51 -6.97 15.55 8.61
CA PRO A 51 -7.53 16.71 9.29
C PRO A 51 -7.58 16.58 10.82
N PHE A 52 -7.30 15.39 11.36
CA PHE A 52 -7.38 15.09 12.80
C PHE A 52 -5.99 14.94 13.45
N THR A 53 -4.92 15.35 12.76
CA THR A 53 -3.55 15.26 13.22
C THR A 53 -2.95 16.66 13.41
N ASP A 54 -2.35 16.94 14.57
CA ASP A 54 -1.79 18.26 14.92
C ASP A 54 -0.68 18.71 13.94
N ARG A 55 0.10 17.76 13.42
CA ARG A 55 1.18 17.98 12.46
C ARG A 55 0.87 17.36 11.11
N TRP A 56 -0.22 17.79 10.49
CA TRP A 56 -0.72 17.28 9.20
C TRP A 56 0.36 17.19 8.10
N PHE A 57 1.30 18.14 8.06
CA PHE A 57 2.39 18.15 7.09
C PHE A 57 3.37 16.98 7.27
N LEU A 58 3.77 16.69 8.51
CA LEU A 58 4.67 15.57 8.81
C LEU A 58 3.97 14.24 8.60
N PHE A 59 2.67 14.17 8.92
CA PHE A 59 1.86 12.99 8.65
C PHE A 59 1.76 12.70 7.16
N ALA A 60 1.48 13.71 6.34
CA ALA A 60 1.47 13.58 4.88
C ALA A 60 2.84 13.14 4.34
N LEU A 61 3.93 13.69 4.87
CA LEU A 61 5.29 13.30 4.48
C LEU A 61 5.59 11.83 4.81
N SER A 62 5.23 11.37 6.01
CA SER A 62 5.43 9.96 6.41
C SER A 62 4.64 8.98 5.52
N ILE A 63 3.40 9.33 5.17
CA ILE A 63 2.61 8.55 4.19
C ILE A 63 3.33 8.52 2.85
N LEU A 64 3.76 9.68 2.36
CA LEU A 64 4.40 9.81 1.07
C LEU A 64 5.69 8.99 0.99
N VAL A 65 6.49 8.98 2.07
CA VAL A 65 7.70 8.14 2.17
C VAL A 65 7.34 6.65 2.15
N GLY A 66 6.34 6.22 2.93
CA GLY A 66 5.90 4.81 2.91
C GLY A 66 5.39 4.36 1.53
N VAL A 67 4.68 5.23 0.83
CA VAL A 67 4.23 4.99 -0.56
C VAL A 67 5.41 4.88 -1.51
N LEU A 68 6.37 5.81 -1.45
CA LEU A 68 7.56 5.79 -2.30
C LEU A 68 8.40 4.53 -2.10
N VAL A 69 8.53 4.06 -0.85
CA VAL A 69 9.24 2.80 -0.55
C VAL A 69 8.49 1.60 -1.13
N SER A 70 7.15 1.56 -0.97
CA SER A 70 6.32 0.49 -1.54
C SER A 70 6.45 0.43 -3.05
N VAL A 71 6.29 1.58 -3.72
CA VAL A 71 6.37 1.70 -5.18
C VAL A 71 7.78 1.37 -5.67
N GLY A 72 8.82 1.84 -4.96
CA GLY A 72 10.21 1.53 -5.27
C GLY A 72 10.51 0.03 -5.18
N LEU A 73 10.03 -0.65 -4.12
CA LEU A 73 10.17 -2.11 -3.99
C LEU A 73 9.43 -2.85 -5.10
N LEU A 74 8.19 -2.47 -5.41
CA LEU A 74 7.42 -3.06 -6.50
C LEU A 74 8.11 -2.88 -7.86
N TYR A 75 8.74 -1.72 -8.08
CA TYR A 75 9.49 -1.44 -9.30
C TYR A 75 10.74 -2.32 -9.40
N ILE A 76 11.49 -2.49 -8.31
CA ILE A 76 12.69 -3.34 -8.28
C ILE A 76 12.33 -4.83 -8.43
N LEU A 77 11.24 -5.27 -7.83
CA LEU A 77 10.76 -6.67 -7.92
C LEU A 77 9.97 -6.96 -9.22
N LYS A 78 9.91 -6.02 -10.16
CA LYS A 78 9.18 -6.19 -11.41
C LYS A 78 9.86 -7.27 -12.28
N LYS A 79 9.16 -8.38 -12.51
CA LYS A 79 9.48 -9.39 -13.54
C LYS A 79 8.44 -9.27 -14.65
N GLU A 80 8.84 -9.54 -15.90
CA GLU A 80 7.91 -9.72 -17.01
C GLU A 80 6.92 -10.84 -16.66
N PRO A 81 5.60 -10.61 -16.84
CA PRO A 81 4.60 -11.62 -16.52
C PRO A 81 4.84 -12.85 -17.37
N THR A 82 4.85 -14.02 -16.73
CA THR A 82 4.84 -15.31 -17.42
C THR A 82 3.41 -15.62 -17.88
N PRO A 83 3.20 -16.28 -19.04
CA PRO A 83 1.86 -16.50 -19.61
C PRO A 83 0.86 -17.16 -18.64
N GLU A 84 1.36 -17.99 -17.73
CA GLU A 84 0.58 -18.71 -16.71
C GLU A 84 -0.05 -17.78 -15.66
N GLU A 85 0.55 -16.61 -15.38
CA GLU A 85 0.01 -15.63 -14.43
C GLU A 85 -1.11 -14.79 -15.05
N GLU A 86 -1.18 -14.69 -16.38
CA GLU A 86 -2.19 -13.90 -17.11
C GLU A 86 -3.56 -14.62 -17.16
N ASP A 87 -3.54 -15.95 -17.29
CA ASP A 87 -4.73 -16.80 -17.29
C ASP A 87 -5.40 -16.86 -15.91
N GLU A 88 -4.64 -16.97 -14.81
CA GLU A 88 -5.20 -16.97 -13.45
C GLU A 88 -5.85 -15.61 -13.09
N ILE A 89 -5.31 -14.49 -13.56
CA ILE A 89 -5.89 -13.15 -13.32
C ILE A 89 -7.18 -12.96 -14.13
N SER A 90 -7.20 -13.45 -15.38
CA SER A 90 -8.39 -13.50 -16.25
C SER A 90 -9.52 -14.28 -15.58
N ASP A 91 -9.22 -15.48 -15.08
CA ASP A 91 -10.21 -16.33 -14.42
C ASP A 91 -10.76 -15.72 -13.14
N ILE A 92 -9.93 -15.01 -12.35
CA ILE A 92 -10.40 -14.30 -11.15
C ILE A 92 -11.31 -13.12 -11.52
N LEU A 93 -11.02 -12.39 -12.61
CA LEU A 93 -11.83 -11.26 -13.07
C LEU A 93 -13.17 -11.69 -13.66
N ASP A 94 -13.23 -12.82 -14.33
CA ASP A 94 -14.48 -13.35 -14.89
C ASP A 94 -15.45 -13.88 -13.81
N ILE A 95 -14.96 -14.15 -12.60
CA ILE A 95 -15.76 -14.67 -11.47
C ILE A 95 -16.31 -13.53 -10.58
N MET A 96 -15.77 -12.31 -10.67
CA MET A 96 -16.16 -11.14 -9.85
C MET A 96 -17.21 -10.26 -10.54
#